data_AF-A0A0R1FLK9-F1
#
_entry.id   AF-A0A0R1FLK9-F1
#
_cell.length_a   1.000
_cell.length_b   1.000
_cell.length_c   1.000
_cell.angle_alpha   90.00
_cell.angle_beta   90.00
_cell.angle_gamma   90.00
#
_symmetry.space_group_name_H-M   'P 1'
#
loop_
_entity.id
_entity.type
_entity.pdbx_description
1 polymer ?
#
loop_
_entity_poly.entity_id
_entity_poly.type
_entity_poly.pdbx_seq_one_letter_code
_entity_poly.pdbx_strand_id
1 'polypeptide(L)' 'MQQTQSFFMLFAYGVFLFGAICMGIGWFFFKLRAMSNQPAWDGIGGKLIKFGLFIVVIGVILVGLAVYLLGSK' A
#
# COMPACT_ATOMS: atom_id res chain seq x y z
N MET A 1 -3.08 4.55 27.34
CA MET A 1 -2.88 5.39 26.13
C MET A 1 -1.66 4.97 25.31
N GLN A 2 -0.51 4.68 25.92
CA GLN A 2 0.73 4.33 25.18
C GLN A 2 0.63 3.02 24.39
N GLN A 3 0.01 1.96 24.96
CA GLN A 3 -0.19 0.68 24.28
C GLN A 3 -1.10 0.78 23.04
N THR A 4 -2.14 1.60 23.11
CA THR A 4 -3.08 1.83 21.99
C THR A 4 -2.42 2.56 20.82
N GLN A 5 -1.52 3.51 21.10
CA GLN A 5 -0.76 4.20 20.06
C GLN A 5 0.29 3.31 19.40
N SER A 6 0.96 2.45 20.16
CA SER A 6 1.90 1.45 19.60
C SER A 6 1.19 0.48 18.66
N PHE A 7 0.00 -0.01 19.05
CA PHE A 7 -0.80 -0.90 18.21
C PHE A 7 -1.29 -0.21 16.94
N PHE A 8 -1.75 1.04 17.05
CA PHE A 8 -2.20 1.82 15.90
C PHE A 8 -1.08 2.10 14.90
N MET A 9 0.14 2.42 15.35
CA MET A 9 1.30 2.56 14.47
C MET A 9 1.63 1.24 13.76
N LEU A 10 1.66 0.13 14.50
CA LEU A 10 1.94 -1.20 13.92
C LEU A 10 0.92 -1.58 12.85
N PHE A 11 -0.36 -1.29 13.11
CA PHE A 11 -1.43 -1.46 12.13
C PHE A 11 -1.23 -0.57 10.89
N ALA A 12 -0.93 0.73 11.07
CA ALA A 12 -0.72 1.66 9.98
C ALA A 12 0.46 1.25 9.07
N TYR A 13 1.59 0.84 9.67
CA TYR A 13 2.73 0.30 8.93
C TYR A 13 2.39 -1.02 8.23
N GLY A 14 1.62 -1.90 8.87
CA GLY A 14 1.14 -3.14 8.27
C GLY A 14 0.30 -2.91 7.02
N VAL A 15 -0.65 -1.97 7.08
CA VAL A 15 -1.48 -1.57 5.93
C VAL A 15 -0.63 -0.99 4.81
N PHE A 16 0.33 -0.10 5.14
CA PHE A 16 1.24 0.47 4.15
C PHE A 16 2.10 -0.59 3.46
N LEU A 17 2.71 -1.50 4.22
CA LEU A 17 3.51 -2.61 3.70
C LEU A 17 2.69 -3.54 2.82
N PHE A 18 1.48 -3.88 3.24
CA PHE A 18 0.58 -4.73 2.45
C PHE A 18 0.26 -4.08 1.10
N GLY A 19 -0.07 -2.79 1.08
CA GLY A 19 -0.29 -2.05 -0.17
C GLY A 19 0.95 -2.01 -1.07
N ALA A 20 2.14 -1.83 -0.49
CA ALA A 20 3.40 -1.83 -1.22
C ALA A 20 3.70 -3.20 -1.85
N ILE A 21 3.45 -4.29 -1.13
CA ILE A 21 3.57 -5.66 -1.64
C ILE A 21 2.59 -5.89 -2.80
N CYS A 22 1.33 -5.48 -2.65
CA CYS A 22 0.35 -5.58 -3.74
C CYS A 22 0.79 -4.81 -4.99
N MET A 23 1.35 -3.59 -4.84
CA MET A 23 1.91 -2.86 -5.97
C MET A 23 3.12 -3.57 -6.60
N GLY A 24 4.02 -4.11 -5.78
CA GLY A 24 5.19 -4.85 -6.27
C GLY A 24 4.81 -6.09 -7.08
N ILE A 25 3.86 -6.88 -6.57
CA ILE A 25 3.32 -8.05 -7.27
C ILE A 25 2.58 -7.62 -8.55
N GLY A 26 1.75 -6.58 -8.46
CA GLY A 26 1.04 -6.02 -9.61
C GLY A 26 1.99 -5.56 -10.71
N TRP A 27 3.10 -4.90 -10.34
CA TRP A 27 4.14 -4.44 -11.25
C TRP A 27 4.90 -5.59 -11.91
N PHE A 28 5.14 -6.67 -11.16
CA PHE A 28 5.74 -7.88 -11.71
C PHE A 28 4.86 -8.48 -12.82
N PHE A 29 3.56 -8.69 -12.56
CA PHE A 29 2.62 -9.17 -13.59
C PHE A 29 2.45 -8.19 -14.75
N PHE A 30 2.48 -6.88 -14.47
CA PHE A 30 2.44 -5.85 -15.49
C PHE A 30 3.63 -5.95 -16.45
N LYS A 31 4.85 -6.11 -15.92
CA LYS A 31 6.06 -6.31 -16.73
C LYS A 31 5.99 -7.60 -17.55
N LEU A 32 5.51 -8.71 -16.97
CA LEU A 32 5.35 -9.97 -17.71
C LEU A 32 4.42 -9.81 -18.91
N ARG A 33 3.27 -9.12 -18.74
CA ARG A 33 2.35 -8.86 -19.86
C ARG A 33 2.92 -7.89 -20.90
N ALA A 34 3.62 -6.86 -20.44
CA ALA A 34 4.28 -5.90 -21.33
C ALA A 34 5.35 -6.59 -22.19
N MET A 35 6.13 -7.51 -21.62
CA MET A 35 7.09 -8.34 -22.38
C MET A 35 6.39 -9.30 -23.36
N SER A 36 5.16 -9.73 -23.07
CA SER A 36 4.34 -10.55 -23.96
C SER A 36 3.60 -9.73 -25.03
N ASN A 37 3.88 -8.43 -25.17
CA ASN A 37 3.24 -7.51 -26.12
C ASN A 37 1.71 -7.46 -25.99
N GLN A 38 1.18 -7.79 -24.81
CA GLN A 38 -0.24 -7.73 -24.48
C GLN A 38 -0.56 -6.44 -23.72
N PRO A 39 -1.81 -5.95 -23.76
CA PRO A 39 -2.23 -4.80 -22.97
C PRO A 39 -2.03 -5.07 -21.47
N ALA A 40 -1.00 -4.45 -20.91
CA ALA A 40 -0.53 -4.71 -19.55
C ALA A 40 -1.46 -4.10 -18.48
N TRP A 41 -2.11 -2.98 -18.80
CA TRP A 41 -3.06 -2.30 -17.91
C TRP A 41 -4.44 -2.98 -17.82
N ASP A 42 -4.86 -3.71 -18.86
CA ASP A 42 -6.10 -4.50 -18.84
C ASP A 42 -5.96 -5.83 -18.07
N GLY A 43 -4.75 -6.13 -17.58
CA GLY A 43 -4.47 -7.36 -16.85
C GLY A 43 -4.79 -7.28 -15.37
N ILE A 44 -4.74 -8.47 -14.74
CA ILE A 44 -4.73 -8.60 -13.29
C ILE A 44 -3.63 -7.73 -12.67
N GLY A 45 -2.46 -7.61 -13.31
CA GLY A 45 -1.37 -6.74 -12.86
C GLY A 45 -1.78 -5.28 -12.72
N GLY A 46 -2.42 -4.69 -13.73
CA GLY A 46 -2.93 -3.31 -13.66
C GLY A 46 -4.00 -3.11 -12.58
N LYS A 47 -4.90 -4.08 -12.39
CA LYS A 47 -5.90 -4.05 -11.30
C LYS A 47 -5.23 -4.15 -9.92
N LEU A 48 -4.22 -5.01 -9.76
CA LEU A 48 -3.47 -5.17 -8.51
C LEU A 48 -2.67 -3.91 -8.16
N ILE A 49 -2.07 -3.24 -9.16
CA ILE A 49 -1.38 -1.96 -8.96
C ILE A 49 -2.37 -0.90 -8.46
N LYS A 50 -3.53 -0.77 -9.11
CA LYS A 50 -4.57 0.21 -8.68
C LYS A 50 -5.08 -0.08 -7.27
N PHE A 51 -5.31 -1.35 -6.93
CA PHE A 51 -5.71 -1.77 -5.60
C PHE A 51 -4.61 -1.51 -4.55
N GLY A 52 -3.37 -1.87 -4.86
CA GLY A 52 -2.22 -1.62 -3.99
C GLY A 52 -1.98 -0.12 -3.76
N LEU A 53 -2.14 0.71 -4.79
CA LEU A 53 -2.08 2.17 -4.68
C LEU A 53 -3.13 2.70 -3.70
N PHE A 54 -4.37 2.24 -3.82
CA PHE A 54 -5.45 2.64 -2.91
C PHE A 54 -5.14 2.30 -1.45
N ILE A 55 -4.63 1.09 -1.20
CA ILE A 55 -4.23 0.66 0.15
C ILE A 55 -3.06 1.50 0.67
N VAL A 56 -2.06 1.78 -0.17
CA VAL A 56 -0.91 2.62 0.24
C VAL A 56 -1.35 4.03 0.60
N VAL A 57 -2.27 4.64 -0.16
CA VAL A 57 -2.82 5.95 0.19
C VAL A 57 -3.49 5.92 1.56
N ILE A 58 -4.30 4.89 1.86
CA ILE A 58 -4.89 4.70 3.19
C ILE A 58 -3.79 4.55 4.25
N GLY A 59 -2.77 3.72 3.99
CA GLY A 59 -1.64 3.51 4.89
C GLY A 59 -0.88 4.81 5.20
N VAL A 60 -0.61 5.64 4.19
CA VAL A 60 0.06 6.94 4.36
C VAL A 60 -0.79 7.88 5.23
N ILE A 61 -2.10 7.93 5.00
CA ILE A 61 -3.01 8.75 5.82
C ILE A 61 -3.00 8.26 7.27
N LEU A 62 -3.06 6.96 7.50
CA LEU A 62 -3.03 6.36 8.85
C LEU A 62 -1.69 6.63 9.57
N VAL A 63 -0.56 6.50 8.86
CA VAL A 63 0.76 6.81 9.41
C VAL A 63 0.87 8.31 9.73
N GLY A 64 0.42 9.19 8.83
CA GLY A 64 0.41 10.63 9.05
C GLY A 64 -0.43 11.03 10.28
N LEU A 65 -1.61 10.44 10.42
CA LEU A 65 -2.47 10.61 11.61
C LEU A 65 -1.78 10.10 12.88
N ALA A 66 -1.13 8.93 12.82
CA ALA A 66 -0.40 8.39 13.96
C ALA A 66 0.71 9.34 14.41
N VAL A 67 1.52 9.84 13.46
CA VAL A 67 2.61 10.77 13.72
C VAL A 67 2.10 12.10 14.26
N TYR A 68 1.03 12.66 13.69
CA TYR A 68 0.40 13.88 14.20
C TYR A 68 -0.05 13.71 15.66
N LEU A 69 -0.76 12.62 15.97
CA LEU A 69 -1.23 12.33 17.33
C LEU A 69 -0.09 12.04 18.33
N LEU A 70 1.09 11.65 17.87
CA LEU A 70 2.29 11.47 18.70
C LEU A 70 3.04 12.78 18.93
N GLY A 71 3.13 13.63 17.89
CA GLY A 71 3.83 14.91 17.91
C GLY A 71 3.04 16.03 18.55
N SER A 72 1.71 15.92 18.64
CA SER A 72 0.84 16.88 19.33
C SER A 72 0.86 16.73 20.87
N LYS A 73 1.90 16.10 21.42
CA LYS A 73 2.16 16.01 22.87
C LYS A 73 2.79 17.29 23.40
#